data_AF-A0A2K1YL09-F1
#
_entry.id   AF-A0A2K1YL09-F1
#
_cell.length_a   1.000
_cell.length_b   1.000
_cell.length_c   1.000
_cell.angle_alpha   90.00
_cell.angle_beta   90.00
_cell.angle_gamma   90.00
#
_symmetry.space_group_name_H-M   'P 1'
#
loop_
_entity.id
_entity.type
_entity.pdbx_description
1 polymer ?
#
loop_
_entity_poly.entity_id
_entity_poly.type
_entity_poly.pdbx_seq_one_letter_code
_entity_poly.pdbx_strand_id
1 'polypeptide(L)'
;MKLWLPKSHAFMATPLAFRSIRRACFASSGLKWEGGVSMVQGASRGIGLEFVKQLLEKNDKGHVIATCRNPNGATGLVDLKNKFAERLNIMPIDLTIESTIEASAKFIREKYGSLNLLINASGILSIPNVLLPETTLSKVERSSLMLAYEVNAVGPILAIKHMWPLLKAGGGFGTERDVAVVANLSARVGSIGDNHLGGWHSYRSSKAALNQCMISSTKFPWHAFLDLWLQFILFNCSLIISTSNEMLHYCMVSPFRS
;
A
#
# COMPACT_ATOMS: atom_id res chain seq x y z
N MET A 1 1.82 6.37 -70.68
CA MET A 1 0.42 6.29 -71.15
C MET A 1 -0.43 7.10 -70.18
N LYS A 2 -1.31 7.96 -70.71
CA LYS A 2 -1.95 9.13 -70.08
C LYS A 2 -3.32 8.76 -69.46
N LEU A 3 -3.69 9.45 -68.37
CA LEU A 3 -5.02 9.66 -67.76
C LEU A 3 -5.72 8.41 -67.15
N TRP A 4 -6.47 8.49 -66.04
CA TRP A 4 -7.57 9.42 -65.76
C TRP A 4 -7.90 9.45 -64.24
N LEU A 5 -8.11 10.64 -63.66
CA LEU A 5 -8.64 10.86 -62.30
C LEU A 5 -10.14 11.18 -62.40
N PRO A 6 -10.99 10.72 -61.46
CA PRO A 6 -12.25 11.38 -61.17
C PRO A 6 -12.11 12.32 -59.96
N LYS A 7 -12.61 13.55 -60.12
CA LYS A 7 -12.81 14.53 -59.04
C LYS A 7 -14.13 14.29 -58.30
N SER A 8 -14.18 14.89 -57.10
CA SER A 8 -15.36 15.34 -56.32
C SER A 8 -15.98 14.25 -55.41
N HIS A 9 -16.23 14.47 -54.11
CA HIS A 9 -16.88 15.62 -53.47
C HIS A 9 -16.27 15.93 -52.09
N ALA A 10 -16.21 17.22 -51.75
CA ALA A 10 -15.89 17.71 -50.41
C ALA A 10 -17.09 17.50 -49.50
N PHE A 11 -16.96 16.67 -48.47
CA PHE A 11 -17.85 16.67 -47.31
C PHE A 11 -17.36 17.74 -46.34
N MET A 12 -18.17 18.79 -46.17
CA MET A 12 -18.02 19.73 -45.06
C MET A 12 -18.29 18.97 -43.75
N ALA A 13 -17.24 18.65 -42.99
CA ALA A 13 -17.38 18.18 -41.62
C ALA A 13 -17.58 19.40 -40.71
N THR A 14 -18.78 19.53 -40.14
CA THR A 14 -19.12 20.46 -39.08
C THR A 14 -18.21 20.22 -37.86
N PRO A 15 -17.67 21.26 -37.21
CA PRO A 15 -16.86 21.06 -36.02
C PRO A 15 -17.76 20.56 -34.88
N LEU A 16 -17.55 19.31 -34.46
CA LEU A 16 -18.11 18.78 -33.22
C LEU A 16 -17.58 19.64 -32.07
N ALA A 17 -18.46 20.49 -31.55
CA ALA A 17 -18.22 21.25 -30.35
C ALA A 17 -17.79 20.29 -29.23
N PHE A 18 -16.56 20.46 -28.75
CA PHE A 18 -16.07 19.84 -27.52
C PHE A 18 -16.98 20.30 -26.39
N ARG A 19 -18.02 19.51 -26.07
CA ARG A 19 -18.77 19.65 -24.84
C ARG A 19 -17.79 19.29 -23.72
N SER A 20 -17.30 20.33 -23.06
CA SER A 20 -16.65 20.24 -21.75
C SER A 20 -17.46 19.31 -20.86
N ILE A 21 -16.95 18.09 -20.67
CA ILE A 21 -17.44 17.19 -19.65
C ILE A 21 -17.05 17.87 -18.34
N ARG A 22 -17.99 18.63 -17.76
CA ARG A 22 -17.88 19.07 -16.38
C ARG A 22 -17.62 17.81 -15.55
N ARG A 23 -16.41 17.69 -14.99
CA ARG A 23 -16.12 16.75 -13.91
C ARG A 23 -17.24 16.94 -12.90
N ALA A 24 -18.12 15.95 -12.79
CA ALA A 24 -19.01 15.88 -11.65
C ALA A 24 -18.11 15.61 -10.44
N CYS A 25 -17.69 16.68 -9.77
CA CYS A 25 -17.15 16.60 -8.44
C CYS A 25 -18.26 16.01 -7.57
N PHE A 26 -18.17 14.71 -7.29
CA PHE A 26 -18.75 14.15 -6.08
C PHE A 26 -18.01 14.82 -4.91
N ALA A 27 -18.42 16.03 -4.55
CA ALA A 27 -18.03 16.65 -3.31
C ALA A 27 -18.77 15.92 -2.20
N SER A 28 -18.22 14.80 -1.73
CA SER A 28 -18.57 14.37 -0.39
C SER A 28 -18.06 15.45 0.56
N SER A 29 -18.98 16.05 1.29
CA SER A 29 -18.70 16.93 2.42
C SER A 29 -18.13 16.11 3.59
N GLY A 30 -17.12 15.28 3.32
CA GLY A 30 -16.44 14.49 4.33
C GLY A 30 -15.66 15.39 5.28
N LEU A 31 -15.58 15.00 6.55
CA LEU A 31 -14.67 15.57 7.52
C LEU A 31 -13.26 15.63 6.93
N LYS A 32 -12.71 16.84 6.82
CA LYS A 32 -11.37 17.07 6.25
C LYS A 32 -10.39 17.24 7.40
N TRP A 33 -9.37 16.39 7.44
CA TRP A 33 -8.36 16.37 8.48
C TRP A 33 -7.08 17.04 7.98
N GLU A 34 -6.66 18.13 8.62
CA GLU A 34 -5.35 18.73 8.33
C GLU A 34 -4.23 17.73 8.63
N GLY A 35 -3.19 17.66 7.79
CA GLY A 35 -2.13 16.65 7.92
C GLY A 35 -2.48 15.26 7.36
N GLY A 36 -3.74 15.01 6.98
CA GLY A 36 -4.19 13.76 6.38
C GLY A 36 -4.23 12.56 7.32
N VAL A 37 -4.69 11.43 6.77
CA VAL A 37 -4.93 10.19 7.51
C VAL A 37 -4.11 9.07 6.91
N SER A 38 -3.26 8.44 7.72
CA SER A 38 -2.38 7.35 7.31
C SER A 38 -2.75 6.06 8.04
N MET A 39 -2.68 4.93 7.35
CA MET A 39 -2.84 3.61 7.93
C MET A 39 -1.54 2.82 7.73
N VAL A 40 -1.02 2.25 8.82
CA VAL A 40 0.09 1.31 8.79
C VAL A 40 -0.41 -0.05 9.24
N GLN A 41 -0.50 -0.97 8.29
CA GLN A 41 -0.89 -2.34 8.51
C GLN A 41 0.32 -3.18 8.92
N GLY A 42 0.20 -3.94 10.02
CA GLY A 42 1.30 -4.75 10.54
C GLY A 42 2.28 -3.96 11.41
N ALA A 43 1.75 -3.10 12.29
CA ALA A 43 2.52 -2.09 13.02
C ALA A 43 2.94 -2.48 14.45
N SER A 44 2.75 -3.73 14.89
CA SER A 44 3.04 -4.12 16.28
C SER A 44 4.53 -4.05 16.66
N ARG A 45 5.43 -4.14 15.68
CA ARG A 45 6.89 -4.15 15.89
C ARG A 45 7.65 -3.80 14.60
N GLY A 46 8.97 -3.68 14.71
CA GLY A 46 9.88 -3.59 13.56
C GLY A 46 9.58 -2.40 12.66
N ILE A 47 9.64 -2.61 11.35
CA ILE A 47 9.50 -1.55 10.34
C ILE A 47 8.12 -0.87 10.42
N GLY A 48 7.05 -1.63 10.62
CA GLY A 48 5.69 -1.06 10.74
C GLY A 48 5.55 -0.13 11.94
N LEU A 49 6.10 -0.51 13.10
CA LEU A 49 6.10 0.34 14.29
C LEU A 49 6.90 1.64 14.06
N GLU A 50 8.05 1.54 13.39
CA GLU A 50 8.89 2.70 13.09
C GLU A 50 8.18 3.66 12.12
N PHE A 51 7.46 3.16 11.11
CA PHE A 51 6.62 4.01 10.27
C PHE A 51 5.58 4.79 11.08
N VAL A 52 4.89 4.13 12.02
CA VAL A 52 3.91 4.80 12.89
C VAL A 52 4.58 5.92 13.70
N LYS A 53 5.71 5.62 14.34
CA LYS A 53 6.46 6.61 15.12
C LYS A 53 6.82 7.84 14.27
N GLN A 54 7.43 7.62 13.13
CA GLN A 54 7.91 8.70 12.27
C GLN A 54 6.76 9.51 11.65
N LEU A 55 5.66 8.87 11.28
CA LEU A 55 4.46 9.58 10.80
C LEU A 55 3.88 10.49 11.90
N LEU A 56 3.91 10.05 13.16
CA LEU A 56 3.46 10.86 14.29
C LEU A 56 4.44 12.00 14.61
N GLU A 57 5.75 11.75 14.58
CA GLU A 57 6.78 12.74 14.94
C GLU A 57 7.04 13.81 13.87
N LYS A 58 6.85 13.49 12.58
CA LYS A 58 7.13 14.43 11.48
C LYS A 58 5.93 15.22 10.99
N ASN A 59 4.71 14.76 11.31
CA ASN A 59 3.49 15.41 10.89
C ASN A 59 2.61 15.64 12.11
N ASP A 60 2.70 16.84 12.69
CA ASP A 60 2.02 17.20 13.93
C ASP A 60 0.50 17.20 13.80
N LYS A 61 -0.03 17.34 12.60
CA LYS A 61 -1.47 17.39 12.32
C LYS A 61 -2.02 16.03 11.86
N GLY A 62 -1.17 15.15 11.34
CA GLY A 62 -1.56 13.88 10.76
C GLY A 62 -2.11 12.89 11.79
N HIS A 63 -3.13 12.13 11.38
CA HIS A 63 -3.67 11.01 12.13
C HIS A 63 -3.13 9.68 11.61
N VAL A 64 -2.84 8.75 12.52
CA VAL A 64 -2.30 7.44 12.18
C VAL A 64 -3.21 6.35 12.73
N ILE A 65 -3.59 5.41 11.87
CA ILE A 65 -4.24 4.16 12.24
C ILE A 65 -3.19 3.05 12.15
N ALA A 66 -2.78 2.52 13.29
CA ALA A 66 -1.87 1.40 13.39
C ALA A 66 -2.66 0.11 13.58
N THR A 67 -2.39 -0.92 12.77
CA THR A 67 -3.12 -2.19 12.90
C THR A 67 -2.20 -3.37 13.16
N CYS A 68 -2.67 -4.28 13.99
CA CYS A 68 -1.95 -5.50 14.34
C CYS A 68 -2.92 -6.56 14.89
N ARG A 69 -2.48 -7.82 14.99
CA ARG A 69 -3.34 -8.91 15.48
C ARG A 69 -3.71 -8.80 16.96
N ASN A 70 -2.78 -8.36 17.80
CA ASN A 70 -2.98 -8.23 19.25
C ASN A 70 -2.56 -6.83 19.74
N PRO A 71 -3.49 -5.85 19.75
CA PRO A 71 -3.23 -4.50 20.25
C PRO A 71 -2.71 -4.46 21.68
N ASN A 72 -3.26 -5.28 22.58
CA ASN A 72 -2.91 -5.29 24.00
C ASN A 72 -1.47 -5.79 24.24
N GLY A 73 -0.96 -6.64 23.34
CA GLY A 73 0.42 -7.13 23.40
C GLY A 73 1.44 -6.28 22.65
N ALA A 74 1.03 -5.20 21.98
CA ALA A 74 1.90 -4.35 21.18
C ALA A 74 2.46 -3.18 21.99
N THR A 75 3.38 -3.46 22.91
CA THR A 75 3.94 -2.47 23.87
C THR A 75 4.42 -1.19 23.19
N GLY A 76 5.16 -1.28 22.09
CA GLY A 76 5.62 -0.10 21.36
C GLY A 76 4.49 0.77 20.79
N LEU A 77 3.36 0.17 20.38
CA LEU A 77 2.18 0.95 19.97
C LEU A 77 1.47 1.58 21.17
N VAL A 78 1.39 0.87 22.29
CA VAL A 78 0.83 1.40 23.54
C VAL A 78 1.63 2.61 24.03
N ASP A 79 2.96 2.54 23.99
CA ASP A 79 3.84 3.66 24.35
C ASP A 79 3.62 4.88 23.44
N LEU A 80 3.51 4.66 22.13
CA LEU A 80 3.18 5.74 21.18
C LEU A 80 1.77 6.29 21.41
N LYS A 81 0.80 5.45 21.79
CA LYS A 81 -0.57 5.89 22.08
C LYS A 81 -0.63 6.77 23.31
N ASN A 82 0.19 6.49 24.32
CA ASN A 82 0.31 7.35 25.51
C ASN A 82 0.90 8.73 25.17
N LYS A 83 1.80 8.81 24.18
CA LYS A 83 2.41 10.08 23.72
C LYS A 83 1.52 10.86 22.74
N PHE A 84 0.78 10.16 21.89
CA PHE A 84 0.00 10.75 20.78
C PHE A 84 -1.48 10.33 20.85
N ALA A 85 -2.09 10.48 22.02
CA ALA A 85 -3.41 9.91 22.35
C ALA A 85 -4.52 10.29 21.36
N GLU A 86 -4.53 11.52 20.86
CA GLU A 86 -5.57 12.01 19.95
C GLU A 86 -5.32 11.61 18.49
N ARG A 87 -4.06 11.37 18.11
CA ARG A 87 -3.65 11.16 16.72
C ARG A 87 -3.47 9.70 16.34
N LEU A 88 -3.13 8.83 17.29
CA LEU A 88 -2.94 7.39 17.04
C LEU A 88 -4.19 6.59 17.39
N ASN A 89 -4.70 5.76 16.47
CA ASN A 89 -5.72 4.74 16.74
C ASN A 89 -5.11 3.36 16.49
N ILE A 90 -5.26 2.46 17.46
CA ILE A 90 -4.78 1.07 17.33
C ILE A 90 -5.98 0.17 17.09
N MET A 91 -5.93 -0.65 16.03
CA MET A 91 -7.02 -1.57 15.67
C MET A 91 -6.54 -3.01 15.54
N PRO A 92 -7.35 -3.99 16.00
CA PRO A 92 -7.10 -5.39 15.73
C PRO A 92 -7.38 -5.70 14.25
N ILE A 93 -6.41 -6.24 13.53
CA ILE A 93 -6.60 -6.81 12.18
C ILE A 93 -5.82 -8.12 12.09
N ASP A 94 -6.50 -9.15 11.62
CA ASP A 94 -5.87 -10.36 11.09
C ASP A 94 -6.09 -10.44 9.58
N LEU A 95 -5.01 -10.49 8.81
CA LEU A 95 -5.08 -10.48 7.36
C LEU A 95 -5.64 -11.78 6.78
N THR A 96 -5.65 -12.86 7.55
CA THR A 96 -6.29 -14.13 7.17
C THR A 96 -7.81 -14.10 7.37
N ILE A 97 -8.35 -13.06 8.01
CA ILE A 97 -9.77 -12.91 8.32
C ILE A 97 -10.28 -11.61 7.69
N GLU A 98 -10.84 -11.72 6.49
CA GLU A 98 -11.25 -10.56 5.68
C GLU A 98 -12.23 -9.62 6.40
N SER A 99 -13.14 -10.15 7.22
CA SER A 99 -14.10 -9.33 7.98
C SER A 99 -13.43 -8.36 8.95
N THR A 100 -12.23 -8.67 9.46
CA THR A 100 -11.47 -7.74 10.31
C THR A 100 -10.91 -6.56 9.52
N ILE A 101 -10.56 -6.78 8.24
CA ILE A 101 -10.11 -5.76 7.31
C ILE A 101 -11.29 -4.84 6.94
N GLU A 102 -12.44 -5.43 6.63
CA GLU A 102 -13.68 -4.70 6.34
C GLU A 102 -14.11 -3.83 7.52
N ALA A 103 -14.08 -4.37 8.74
CA ALA A 103 -14.40 -3.62 9.95
C ALA A 103 -13.48 -2.41 10.15
N SER A 104 -12.18 -2.54 9.85
CA SER A 104 -11.25 -1.41 9.90
C SER A 104 -11.56 -0.36 8.84
N ALA A 105 -11.86 -0.76 7.60
CA ALA A 105 -12.26 0.17 6.55
C ALA A 105 -13.54 0.92 6.93
N LYS A 106 -14.53 0.23 7.51
CA LYS A 106 -15.76 0.84 8.02
C LYS A 106 -15.47 1.90 9.09
N PHE A 107 -14.64 1.57 10.08
CA PHE A 107 -14.24 2.52 11.11
C PHE A 107 -13.55 3.76 10.53
N ILE A 108 -12.59 3.59 9.61
CA ILE A 108 -11.88 4.71 8.99
C ILE A 108 -12.86 5.57 8.18
N ARG A 109 -13.80 4.95 7.48
CA ARG A 109 -14.86 5.67 6.75
C ARG A 109 -15.73 6.52 7.67
N GLU A 110 -16.20 5.96 8.77
CA GLU A 110 -17.10 6.63 9.71
C GLU A 110 -16.40 7.76 10.47
N LYS A 111 -15.15 7.56 10.87
CA LYS A 111 -14.39 8.53 11.67
C LYS A 111 -13.69 9.59 10.83
N TYR A 112 -13.08 9.17 9.72
CA TYR A 112 -12.17 10.01 8.92
C TYR A 112 -12.68 10.34 7.52
N GLY A 113 -13.53 9.51 6.94
CA GLY A 113 -14.09 9.69 5.60
C GLY A 113 -13.12 9.50 4.43
N SER A 114 -11.81 9.48 4.68
CA SER A 114 -10.76 9.35 3.65
C SER A 114 -9.49 8.69 4.21
N LEU A 115 -8.61 8.23 3.30
CA LEU A 115 -7.29 7.70 3.63
C LEU A 115 -6.27 8.23 2.62
N ASN A 116 -5.21 8.89 3.10
CA ASN A 116 -4.17 9.48 2.25
C ASN A 116 -2.98 8.56 2.02
N LEU A 117 -2.68 7.67 2.98
CA LEU A 117 -1.54 6.78 2.91
C LEU A 117 -1.91 5.41 3.49
N LEU A 118 -1.68 4.35 2.73
CA LEU A 118 -1.74 2.96 3.19
C LEU A 118 -0.36 2.34 3.07
N ILE A 119 0.22 1.93 4.20
CA ILE A 119 1.46 1.15 4.24
C ILE A 119 1.13 -0.27 4.67
N ASN A 120 1.30 -1.24 3.78
CA ASN A 120 1.23 -2.66 4.09
C ASN A 120 2.62 -3.16 4.51
N ALA A 121 2.87 -3.18 5.81
CA ALA A 121 4.16 -3.57 6.38
C ALA A 121 4.21 -5.02 6.88
N SER A 122 3.08 -5.73 6.91
CA SER A 122 3.09 -7.13 7.33
C SER A 122 3.80 -8.04 6.33
N GLY A 123 4.48 -9.04 6.88
CA GLY A 123 5.07 -10.11 6.10
C GLY A 123 5.63 -11.18 7.03
N ILE A 124 5.44 -12.44 6.65
CA ILE A 124 6.00 -13.60 7.34
C ILE A 124 7.04 -14.24 6.42
N LEU A 125 8.29 -14.25 6.89
CA LEU A 125 9.40 -14.99 6.30
C LEU A 125 9.57 -16.33 7.00
N SER A 126 9.50 -16.29 8.32
CA SER A 126 9.65 -17.45 9.20
C SER A 126 8.85 -17.21 10.47
N ILE A 127 8.18 -18.26 10.94
CA ILE A 127 7.48 -18.31 12.22
C ILE A 127 8.02 -19.56 12.91
N PRO A 128 8.65 -19.43 14.10
CA PRO A 128 9.17 -20.59 14.82
C PRO A 128 8.13 -21.71 14.91
N ASN A 129 8.52 -22.92 14.52
CA ASN A 129 7.70 -24.13 14.52
C ASN A 129 6.46 -24.13 13.60
N VAL A 130 6.26 -23.11 12.76
CA VAL A 130 5.07 -23.00 11.88
C VAL A 130 5.46 -22.77 10.42
N LEU A 131 6.40 -21.86 10.17
CA LEU A 131 6.90 -21.55 8.83
C LEU A 131 8.43 -21.49 8.91
N LEU A 132 9.10 -22.53 8.41
CA LEU A 132 10.56 -22.61 8.44
C LEU A 132 11.15 -22.32 7.06
N PRO A 133 12.39 -21.79 6.98
CA PRO A 133 13.04 -21.58 5.69
C PRO A 133 13.29 -22.90 4.93
N GLU A 134 12.72 -22.99 3.72
CA GLU A 134 12.85 -24.16 2.85
C GLU A 134 14.21 -24.11 2.11
N THR A 135 15.25 -24.73 2.67
CA THR A 135 16.58 -24.76 2.04
C THR A 135 16.73 -25.89 1.02
N THR A 136 15.76 -26.80 0.93
CA THR A 136 15.73 -27.95 0.03
C THR A 136 14.28 -28.19 -0.42
N LEU A 137 14.08 -28.86 -1.57
CA LEU A 137 12.75 -29.20 -2.08
C LEU A 137 11.94 -30.09 -1.12
N SER A 138 12.62 -31.00 -0.39
CA SER A 138 11.98 -31.90 0.58
C SER A 138 11.36 -31.20 1.79
N LYS A 139 11.74 -29.93 2.06
CA LYS A 139 11.17 -29.13 3.16
C LYS A 139 9.95 -28.32 2.73
N VAL A 140 9.58 -28.35 1.45
CA VAL A 140 8.46 -27.57 0.93
C VAL A 140 7.17 -28.21 1.36
N GLU A 141 6.35 -27.46 2.07
CA GLU A 141 5.06 -27.92 2.55
C GLU A 141 3.94 -27.05 1.99
N ARG A 142 2.83 -27.71 1.64
CA ARG A 142 1.61 -27.02 1.19
C ARG A 142 1.15 -25.98 2.21
N SER A 143 1.17 -26.32 3.50
CA SER A 143 0.80 -25.42 4.61
C SER A 143 1.64 -24.14 4.61
N SER A 144 2.95 -24.27 4.47
CA SER A 144 3.90 -23.15 4.41
C SER A 144 3.63 -22.24 3.20
N LEU A 145 3.41 -22.84 2.02
CA LEU A 145 3.09 -22.11 0.78
C LEU A 145 1.81 -21.31 0.94
N MET A 146 0.74 -21.96 1.41
CA MET A 146 -0.57 -21.33 1.56
C MET A 146 -0.54 -20.22 2.61
N LEU A 147 0.08 -20.45 3.77
CA LEU A 147 0.16 -19.46 4.83
C LEU A 147 0.97 -18.22 4.40
N ALA A 148 2.13 -18.44 3.75
CA ALA A 148 2.93 -17.34 3.23
C ALA A 148 2.17 -16.54 2.15
N TYR A 149 1.46 -17.23 1.25
CA TYR A 149 0.63 -16.58 0.23
C TYR A 149 -0.52 -15.77 0.83
N GLU A 150 -1.24 -16.35 1.77
CA GLU A 150 -2.37 -15.72 2.45
C GLU A 150 -1.96 -14.42 3.15
N VAL A 151 -0.86 -14.47 3.92
CA VAL A 151 -0.40 -13.29 4.67
C VAL A 151 0.34 -12.28 3.80
N ASN A 152 1.26 -12.73 2.92
CA ASN A 152 2.15 -11.82 2.21
C ASN A 152 1.56 -11.27 0.90
N ALA A 153 0.58 -11.93 0.30
CA ALA A 153 -0.02 -11.54 -0.99
C ALA A 153 -1.52 -11.24 -0.86
N VAL A 154 -2.31 -12.20 -0.38
CA VAL A 154 -3.78 -12.05 -0.27
C VAL A 154 -4.16 -10.95 0.71
N GLY A 155 -3.55 -10.93 1.90
CA GLY A 155 -3.80 -9.92 2.91
C GLY A 155 -3.64 -8.47 2.41
N PRO A 156 -2.47 -8.08 1.87
CA PRO A 156 -2.26 -6.74 1.32
C PRO A 156 -3.24 -6.35 0.21
N ILE A 157 -3.57 -7.27 -0.73
CA ILE A 157 -4.53 -6.95 -1.80
C ILE A 157 -5.96 -6.80 -1.27
N LEU A 158 -6.37 -7.58 -0.26
CA LEU A 158 -7.66 -7.40 0.41
C LEU A 158 -7.71 -6.11 1.22
N ALA A 159 -6.62 -5.73 1.89
CA ALA A 159 -6.50 -4.44 2.55
C ALA A 159 -6.70 -3.30 1.54
N ILE A 160 -6.03 -3.35 0.39
CA ILE A 160 -6.22 -2.37 -0.68
C ILE A 160 -7.67 -2.37 -1.18
N LYS A 161 -8.27 -3.55 -1.44
CA LYS A 161 -9.66 -3.68 -1.90
C LYS A 161 -10.64 -2.94 -0.99
N HIS A 162 -10.55 -3.15 0.31
CA HIS A 162 -11.46 -2.55 1.29
C HIS A 162 -11.17 -1.07 1.56
N MET A 163 -9.90 -0.66 1.51
CA MET A 163 -9.50 0.74 1.67
C MET A 163 -9.67 1.56 0.38
N TRP A 164 -9.89 0.93 -0.77
CA TRP A 164 -9.97 1.59 -2.07
C TRP A 164 -10.97 2.76 -2.14
N PRO A 165 -12.20 2.66 -1.59
CA PRO A 165 -13.11 3.80 -1.58
C PRO A 165 -12.57 5.01 -0.79
N LEU A 166 -11.82 4.75 0.29
CA LEU A 166 -11.22 5.78 1.14
C LEU A 166 -10.00 6.41 0.49
N LEU A 167 -9.18 5.59 -0.18
CA LEU A 167 -8.02 6.05 -0.95
C LEU A 167 -8.44 6.94 -2.11
N LYS A 168 -9.56 6.64 -2.78
CA LYS A 168 -10.15 7.52 -3.81
C LYS A 168 -10.66 8.85 -3.27
N ALA A 169 -11.10 8.87 -2.02
CA ALA A 169 -11.54 10.09 -1.34
C ALA A 169 -10.36 10.87 -0.74
N GLY A 170 -9.22 10.22 -0.53
CA GLY A 170 -7.99 10.83 -0.05
C GLY A 170 -7.12 11.40 -1.18
N GLY A 171 -6.11 12.19 -0.80
CA GLY A 171 -5.33 13.02 -1.72
C GLY A 171 -5.77 14.49 -1.72
N GLY A 172 -4.91 15.35 -2.23
CA GLY A 172 -5.06 16.81 -2.24
C GLY A 172 -4.48 17.47 -0.99
N PHE A 173 -5.36 17.74 -0.01
CA PHE A 173 -5.09 18.67 1.09
C PHE A 173 -4.56 17.97 2.34
N GLY A 174 -3.50 18.54 2.94
CA GLY A 174 -2.90 18.07 4.20
C GLY A 174 -1.70 17.13 4.03
N THR A 175 -1.46 16.57 2.83
CA THR A 175 -0.34 15.65 2.57
C THR A 175 0.61 16.11 1.46
N GLU A 176 0.58 17.39 1.08
CA GLU A 176 1.36 17.98 -0.05
C GLU A 176 1.18 17.26 -1.41
N ARG A 177 0.26 16.30 -1.51
CA ARG A 177 0.09 15.38 -2.64
C ARG A 177 -1.34 15.39 -3.12
N ASP A 178 -1.54 15.47 -4.43
CA ASP A 178 -2.86 15.45 -5.07
C ASP A 178 -3.60 14.12 -4.98
N VAL A 179 -2.91 13.06 -4.55
CA VAL A 179 -3.34 11.67 -4.66
C VAL A 179 -2.98 10.89 -3.40
N ALA A 180 -3.82 9.93 -3.03
CA ALA A 180 -3.47 8.96 -1.99
C ALA A 180 -2.37 8.00 -2.45
N VAL A 181 -1.61 7.47 -1.51
CA VAL A 181 -0.47 6.58 -1.75
C VAL A 181 -0.73 5.23 -1.12
N VAL A 182 -0.43 4.17 -1.87
CA VAL A 182 -0.33 2.81 -1.34
C VAL A 182 1.12 2.35 -1.45
N ALA A 183 1.69 1.89 -0.34
CA ALA A 183 3.03 1.34 -0.27
C ALA A 183 2.99 -0.08 0.31
N ASN A 184 3.67 -1.02 -0.35
CA ASN A 184 3.75 -2.41 0.09
C ASN A 184 5.20 -2.79 0.36
N LEU A 185 5.48 -3.37 1.52
CA LEU A 185 6.80 -3.90 1.80
C LEU A 185 7.01 -5.22 1.05
N SER A 186 7.71 -5.14 -0.07
CA SER A 186 8.16 -6.29 -0.83
C SER A 186 9.56 -6.74 -0.40
N ALA A 187 10.14 -7.69 -1.12
CA ALA A 187 11.52 -8.13 -0.94
C ALA A 187 12.15 -8.45 -2.30
N ARG A 188 13.44 -8.13 -2.45
CA ARG A 188 14.20 -8.42 -3.68
C ARG A 188 14.13 -9.90 -4.09
N VAL A 189 14.05 -10.80 -3.11
CA VAL A 189 13.91 -12.25 -3.35
C VAL A 189 12.59 -12.66 -4.03
N GLY A 190 11.61 -11.77 -4.13
CA GLY A 190 10.40 -11.94 -4.93
C GLY A 190 10.58 -11.62 -6.41
N SER A 191 11.75 -11.12 -6.84
CA SER A 191 12.07 -10.99 -8.27
C SER A 191 12.36 -12.37 -8.87
N ILE A 192 11.64 -12.71 -9.94
CA ILE A 192 11.89 -13.94 -10.70
C ILE A 192 13.22 -13.83 -11.45
N GLY A 193 13.52 -12.66 -12.02
CA GLY A 193 14.76 -12.41 -12.77
C GLY A 193 16.03 -12.45 -11.91
N ASP A 194 15.95 -12.02 -10.65
CA ASP A 194 17.12 -11.99 -9.73
C ASP A 194 17.29 -13.33 -8.96
N ASN A 195 16.47 -14.34 -9.25
CA ASN A 195 16.49 -15.59 -8.48
C ASN A 195 17.57 -16.57 -8.95
N HIS A 196 18.79 -16.40 -8.43
CA HIS A 196 19.92 -17.30 -8.72
C HIS A 196 20.23 -18.31 -7.60
N LEU A 197 19.68 -18.09 -6.39
CA LEU A 197 19.99 -18.91 -5.20
C LEU A 197 18.96 -20.02 -4.94
N GLY A 198 17.72 -19.87 -5.43
CA GLY A 198 16.64 -20.80 -5.10
C GLY A 198 16.22 -20.75 -3.61
N GLY A 199 15.64 -21.87 -3.16
CA GLY A 199 15.10 -22.03 -1.80
C GLY A 199 13.94 -21.09 -1.47
N TRP A 200 13.49 -21.15 -0.21
CA TRP A 200 12.46 -20.28 0.40
C TRP A 200 11.23 -20.09 -0.51
N HIS A 201 10.76 -21.19 -1.10
CA HIS A 201 9.75 -21.18 -2.15
C HIS A 201 8.47 -20.46 -1.69
N SER A 202 8.03 -20.73 -0.47
CA SER A 202 6.87 -20.09 0.15
C SER A 202 7.02 -18.57 0.25
N TYR A 203 8.16 -18.08 0.75
CA TYR A 203 8.38 -16.64 0.90
C TYR A 203 8.60 -15.94 -0.44
N ARG A 204 9.46 -16.49 -1.31
CA ARG A 204 9.76 -15.91 -2.62
C ARG A 204 8.53 -15.83 -3.50
N SER A 205 7.80 -16.94 -3.64
CA SER A 205 6.60 -17.00 -4.47
C SER A 205 5.51 -16.06 -3.96
N SER A 206 5.31 -15.96 -2.65
CA SER A 206 4.34 -15.02 -2.07
C SER A 206 4.73 -13.55 -2.25
N LYS A 207 6.02 -13.19 -2.19
CA LYS A 207 6.49 -11.82 -2.52
C LYS A 207 6.45 -11.52 -4.01
N ALA A 208 6.68 -12.51 -4.87
CA ALA A 208 6.47 -12.36 -6.32
C ALA A 208 4.98 -12.14 -6.64
N ALA A 209 4.09 -12.91 -6.00
CA ALA A 209 2.65 -12.74 -6.13
C ALA A 209 2.18 -11.37 -5.63
N LEU A 210 2.71 -10.89 -4.50
CA LEU A 210 2.46 -9.52 -4.02
C LEU A 210 2.77 -8.49 -5.10
N ASN A 211 3.96 -8.55 -5.70
CA ASN A 211 4.35 -7.63 -6.77
C ASN A 211 3.40 -7.72 -7.98
N GLN A 212 3.03 -8.94 -8.38
CA GLN A 212 2.08 -9.16 -9.47
C GLN A 212 0.70 -8.56 -9.16
N CYS A 213 0.21 -8.71 -7.93
CA CYS A 213 -1.04 -8.10 -7.49
C CYS A 213 -0.99 -6.56 -7.56
N MET A 214 0.14 -5.95 -7.17
CA MET A 214 0.29 -4.50 -7.20
C MET A 214 0.27 -3.96 -8.63
N ILE A 215 1.11 -4.49 -9.52
CA ILE A 215 1.12 -4.02 -10.92
C ILE A 215 -0.23 -4.24 -11.61
N SER A 216 -0.94 -5.33 -11.27
CA SER A 216 -2.28 -5.60 -11.81
C SER A 216 -3.32 -4.58 -11.32
N SER A 217 -3.15 -4.10 -10.09
CA SER A 217 -4.05 -3.10 -9.47
C SER A 217 -3.82 -1.69 -10.03
N THR A 218 -2.62 -1.38 -10.52
CA THR A 218 -2.33 -0.07 -11.15
C THR A 218 -3.08 0.19 -12.46
N LYS A 219 -3.61 -0.87 -13.09
CA LYS A 219 -4.35 -0.77 -14.35
C LYS A 219 -5.81 -0.35 -14.17
N PHE A 220 -6.31 -0.23 -12.94
CA PHE A 220 -7.59 0.43 -12.70
C PHE A 220 -7.43 1.94 -12.93
N PRO A 221 -8.34 2.60 -13.66
CA PRO A 221 -8.08 3.91 -14.26
C PRO A 221 -8.10 5.05 -13.24
N TRP A 222 -7.05 5.23 -12.42
CA TRP A 222 -6.65 6.47 -11.72
C TRP A 222 -5.18 6.37 -11.26
N HIS A 223 -4.40 7.45 -11.42
CA HIS A 223 -2.96 7.49 -11.11
C HIS A 223 -2.67 7.64 -9.62
N ALA A 224 -1.74 6.80 -9.14
CA ALA A 224 -0.78 6.96 -8.03
C ALA A 224 -0.60 5.71 -7.15
N PHE A 225 -0.47 4.54 -7.79
CA PHE A 225 0.31 3.48 -7.15
C PHE A 225 1.78 3.89 -7.25
N LEU A 226 2.37 4.28 -6.13
CA LEU A 226 3.81 4.21 -6.00
C LEU A 226 4.17 2.74 -5.82
N ASP A 227 4.43 2.06 -6.95
CA ASP A 227 5.25 0.86 -6.91
C ASP A 227 6.66 1.31 -6.50
N LEU A 228 6.89 1.37 -5.19
CA LEU A 228 8.24 1.43 -4.65
C LEU A 228 8.91 0.09 -5.02
N TRP A 229 9.53 0.05 -6.21
CA TRP A 229 10.67 -0.80 -6.51
C TRP A 229 11.85 -0.36 -5.64
N LEU A 230 11.67 -0.33 -4.32
CA LEU A 230 12.78 -0.22 -3.39
C LEU A 230 13.30 -1.62 -3.20
N GLN A 231 14.29 -1.92 -4.04
CA GLN A 231 15.11 -3.12 -4.05
C GLN A 231 15.92 -3.17 -2.74
N PHE A 232 15.28 -3.45 -1.61
CA PHE A 232 15.98 -3.58 -0.35
C PHE A 232 16.59 -4.97 -0.19
N ILE A 233 17.92 -4.94 -0.10
CA ILE A 233 18.81 -6.01 0.30
C ILE A 233 18.73 -6.09 1.83
N LEU A 234 18.32 -7.24 2.35
CA LEU A 234 18.48 -7.55 3.77
C LEU A 234 19.97 -7.81 4.04
N PHE A 235 20.68 -6.83 4.62
CA PHE A 235 21.87 -7.09 5.43
C PHE A 235 21.99 -6.05 6.56
N ASN A 236 22.06 -6.56 7.79
CA ASN A 236 22.34 -5.90 9.07
C ASN A 236 21.27 -4.98 9.72
N CYS A 237 20.92 -5.34 10.97
CA CYS A 237 19.91 -4.69 11.82
C CYS A 237 20.19 -3.22 12.19
N SER A 238 21.39 -2.69 11.93
CA SER A 238 21.75 -1.31 12.29
C SER A 238 21.46 -0.26 11.20
N LEU A 239 21.18 -0.68 9.95
CA LEU A 239 20.86 0.23 8.83
C LEU A 239 19.36 0.56 8.69
N ILE A 240 18.48 -0.16 9.40
CA ILE A 240 17.03 -0.16 9.17
C ILE A 240 16.38 1.20 9.50
N ILE A 241 16.90 1.93 10.50
CA ILE A 241 16.35 3.23 10.93
C ILE A 241 16.67 4.35 9.91
N SER A 242 17.80 4.28 9.20
CA SER A 242 18.12 5.24 8.13
C SER A 242 17.16 5.06 6.95
N THR A 243 16.83 3.81 6.62
CA THR A 243 15.97 3.48 5.47
C THR A 243 14.50 3.79 5.68
N SER A 244 13.97 3.78 6.92
CA SER A 244 12.59 4.21 7.19
C SER A 244 12.42 5.72 7.02
N ASN A 245 13.44 6.49 7.40
CA ASN A 245 13.50 7.94 7.18
C ASN A 245 13.55 8.28 5.69
N GLU A 246 14.37 7.58 4.91
CA GLU A 246 14.44 7.73 3.45
C GLU A 246 13.15 7.27 2.76
N MET A 247 12.57 6.14 3.18
CA MET A 247 11.29 5.66 2.65
C MET A 247 10.15 6.63 2.93
N LEU A 248 10.08 7.18 4.14
CA LEU A 248 9.11 8.21 4.45
C LEU A 248 9.40 9.49 3.70
N HIS A 249 10.66 9.87 3.50
CA HIS A 249 11.00 11.00 2.63
C HIS A 249 10.56 10.75 1.18
N TYR A 250 10.69 9.53 0.63
CA TYR A 250 10.13 9.19 -0.68
C TYR A 250 8.60 9.18 -0.69
N CYS A 251 7.97 8.65 0.36
CA CYS A 251 6.51 8.62 0.55
C CYS A 251 5.90 9.97 0.96
N MET A 252 6.69 10.95 1.40
CA MET A 252 6.23 12.29 1.80
C MET A 252 6.67 13.36 0.78
N VAL A 253 7.93 13.38 0.34
CA VAL A 253 8.59 14.53 -0.34
C VAL A 253 8.78 14.37 -1.85
N SER A 254 8.68 13.17 -2.45
CA SER A 254 8.93 13.02 -3.89
C SER A 254 7.90 13.78 -4.75
N PRO A 255 8.30 14.83 -5.50
CA PRO A 255 7.41 15.50 -6.45
C PRO A 255 7.26 14.59 -7.68
N PHE A 256 6.02 14.27 -8.04
CA PHE A 256 5.70 13.61 -9.30
C PHE A 256 6.24 14.47 -10.46
N ARG A 257 7.33 14.04 -11.10
CA ARG A 257 7.63 14.45 -12.48
C ARG A 257 6.91 13.48 -13.39
N SER A 258 5.91 14.02 -14.09
CA SER A 258 5.15 13.39 -15.18
C SER A 258 6.04 12.77 -16.25
#